data_AF-M2QL24-F1
#
_entry.id   AF-M2QL24-F1
#
_cell.length_a   1.000
_cell.length_b   1.000
_cell.length_c   1.000
_cell.angle_alpha   90.00
_cell.angle_beta   90.00
_cell.angle_gamma   90.00
#
_symmetry.space_group_name_H-M   'P 1'
#
loop_
_entity.id
_entity.type
_entity.pdbx_description
1 polymer ?
#
loop_
_entity_poly.entity_id
_entity_poly.type
_entity_poly.pdbx_seq_one_letter_code
_entity_poly.pdbx_strand_id
1 'polypeptide(L)' 'MITLKLLGLWLKITGLTVLAVIFEGVLIRSFWWTFLAVGVTVLVYIGLTAGIWKEWRAERNGAGTYQVIHYTRD' A
#
# COMPACT_ATOMS: atom_id res chain seq x y z
N MET A 1 8.73 13.59 12.96
CA MET A 1 9.18 12.22 12.59
C MET A 1 8.06 11.34 12.02
N ILE A 2 6.99 11.93 11.47
CA ILE A 2 5.84 11.19 10.95
C ILE A 2 6.11 10.67 9.52
N THR A 3 6.89 11.44 8.75
CA THR A 3 7.39 11.10 7.41
C THR A 3 8.19 9.81 7.37
N LEU A 4 9.05 9.55 8.36
CA LEU A 4 9.81 8.30 8.49
C LEU A 4 8.88 7.10 8.79
N LYS A 5 7.82 7.31 9.57
CA LYS A 5 6.81 6.28 9.84
C LYS A 5 5.95 5.99 8.60
N LEU A 6 5.52 7.02 7.87
CA LEU A 6 4.82 6.86 6.59
C LEU A 6 5.68 6.14 5.56
N LEU A 7 6.96 6.51 5.44
CA LEU A 7 7.88 5.87 4.50
C LEU A 7 8.14 4.41 4.86
N GLY A 8 8.30 4.11 6.16
CA GLY A 8 8.44 2.73 6.63
C GLY A 8 7.18 1.89 6.40
N LEU A 9 6.00 2.47 6.59
CA LEU A 9 4.71 1.81 6.31
C LEU A 9 4.53 1.57 4.81
N TRP A 10 4.84 2.57 3.98
CA TRP A 10 4.82 2.43 2.52
C TRP A 10 5.77 1.31 2.06
N LEU A 11 7.01 1.28 2.55
CA LEU A 11 7.99 0.26 2.19
C LEU A 11 7.52 -1.16 2.57
N LYS A 12 6.88 -1.32 3.73
CA LYS A 12 6.28 -2.61 4.13
C LYS A 12 5.18 -3.05 3.17
N ILE A 13 4.30 -2.13 2.78
CA ILE A 13 3.22 -2.40 1.83
C ILE A 13 3.79 -2.76 0.45
N THR A 14 4.80 -2.02 -0.02
CA THR A 14 5.49 -2.33 -1.29
C THR A 14 6.12 -3.71 -1.24
N GLY A 15 6.82 -4.05 -0.15
CA GLY A 15 7.41 -5.38 0.04
C GLY A 15 6.35 -6.49 0.02
N LEU A 16 5.23 -6.29 0.72
CA LEU A 16 4.11 -7.25 0.73
C LEU A 16 3.50 -7.43 -0.67
N THR A 17 3.37 -6.34 -1.41
CA THR A 17 2.80 -6.34 -2.78
C THR A 17 3.70 -7.11 -3.74
N VAL A 18 5.01 -6.88 -3.67
CA VAL A 18 5.99 -7.63 -4.48
C VAL A 18 5.91 -9.12 -4.17
N LEU A 19 5.85 -9.49 -2.89
CA LEU A 19 5.69 -10.89 -2.49
C LEU A 19 4.39 -11.48 -3.04
N ALA A 20 3.26 -10.76 -2.93
CA ALA A 20 1.98 -11.22 -3.46
C ALA A 20 2.06 -11.49 -4.97
N VAL A 21 2.64 -10.58 -5.76
CA VAL A 21 2.82 -10.75 -7.21
C VAL A 21 3.70 -11.96 -7.55
N ILE A 22 4.78 -12.19 -6.78
CA ILE A 22 5.62 -13.38 -6.96
C ILE A 22 4.83 -14.66 -6.66
N PHE A 23 4.07 -14.68 -5.57
CA PHE A 23 3.22 -15.82 -5.22
C PHE A 23 2.14 -16.09 -6.26
N GLU A 24 1.49 -15.06 -6.78
CA GLU A 24 0.51 -15.17 -7.86
C GLU A 24 1.13 -15.78 -9.11
N GLY A 25 2.34 -15.33 -9.50
CA GLY A 25 3.06 -15.87 -10.65
C GLY A 25 3.52 -17.32 -10.48
N VAL A 26 3.87 -17.73 -9.26
CA VAL A 26 4.35 -19.09 -8.96
C VAL A 26 3.20 -20.09 -8.77
N LEU A 27 2.13 -19.68 -8.07
CA LEU A 27 1.00 -20.56 -7.73
C LEU A 27 -0.01 -20.67 -8.88
N ILE A 28 -0.22 -19.60 -9.65
CA ILE A 28 -1.20 -19.57 -10.73
C ILE A 28 -0.48 -19.87 -12.05
N ARG A 29 -0.68 -21.09 -12.57
CA ARG A 29 -0.08 -21.52 -13.85
C ARG A 29 -0.81 -20.99 -15.08
N SER A 30 -2.03 -20.46 -14.92
CA SER A 30 -2.83 -19.96 -16.03
C SER A 30 -2.60 -18.46 -16.23
N PHE A 31 -2.09 -18.10 -17.41
CA PHE A 31 -1.72 -16.72 -17.76
C PHE A 31 -2.83 -15.69 -17.50
N TRP A 32 -4.07 -15.98 -17.92
CA TRP A 32 -5.20 -15.07 -17.74
C TRP A 32 -5.58 -14.86 -16.27
N TRP A 33 -5.51 -15.91 -15.46
CA TRP A 33 -5.78 -15.83 -14.03
C TRP A 33 -4.68 -15.09 -13.28
N THR A 34 -3.41 -15.31 -13.65
CA THR A 34 -2.27 -14.54 -13.10
C THR A 34 -2.41 -13.06 -13.43
N PHE A 35 -2.76 -12.74 -14.68
CA PHE A 35 -2.95 -11.34 -15.10
C PHE A 35 -4.05 -10.63 -14.30
N LEU A 36 -5.20 -11.29 -14.09
CA LEU A 36 -6.27 -10.74 -13.27
C LEU A 36 -5.87 -10.57 -11.80
N ALA A 37 -5.22 -11.58 -11.21
CA ALA A 37 -4.76 -11.53 -9.82
C ALA A 37 -3.76 -10.39 -9.60
N VAL A 38 -2.72 -10.32 -10.45
CA VAL A 38 -1.72 -9.25 -10.41
C VAL A 38 -2.37 -7.88 -10.63
N GLY A 39 -3.33 -7.79 -11.56
CA GLY A 39 -4.08 -6.56 -11.79
C GLY A 39 -4.81 -6.05 -10.54
N VAL A 40 -5.49 -6.94 -9.81
CA VAL A 40 -6.16 -6.60 -8.55
C VAL A 40 -5.15 -6.18 -7.49
N THR A 41 -4.06 -6.92 -7.34
CA THR A 41 -3.00 -6.62 -6.37
C THR A 41 -2.36 -5.26 -6.63
N VAL A 42 -2.11 -4.92 -7.89
CA VAL A 42 -1.61 -3.59 -8.30
C VAL A 42 -2.63 -2.50 -8.02
N LEU A 43 -3.92 -2.71 -8.28
CA LEU A 43 -4.97 -1.72 -7.99
C LEU A 43 -5.06 -1.42 -6.49
N VAL A 44 -5.01 -2.44 -5.64
CA VAL A 44 -4.99 -2.29 -4.18
C VAL A 44 -3.76 -1.50 -3.74
N TYR A 45 -2.59 -1.83 -4.29
CA TYR A 45 -1.34 -1.12 -3.99
C TYR A 45 -1.39 0.37 -4.37
N ILE A 46 -1.95 0.69 -5.54
CA ILE A 46 -2.14 2.08 -5.99
C ILE A 46 -3.09 2.82 -5.04
N GLY A 47 -4.19 2.20 -4.63
CA GLY A 47 -5.15 2.78 -3.69
C GLY A 47 -4.51 3.11 -2.33
N LEU A 48 -3.73 2.18 -1.77
CA LEU A 48 -3.00 2.38 -0.52
C LEU A 48 -1.93 3.48 -0.66
N THR A 49 -1.19 3.48 -1.77
CA THR A 49 -0.16 4.50 -2.04
C THR A 49 -0.78 5.89 -2.18
N ALA A 50 -1.93 6.02 -2.85
CA ALA A 50 -2.65 7.27 -2.98
C ALA A 50 -3.20 7.77 -1.63
N GLY A 51 -3.68 6.87 -0.76
CA GLY A 51 -4.10 7.19 0.61
C GLY A 51 -2.96 7.77 1.44
N ILE A 52 -1.82 7.07 1.47
CA ILE A 52 -0.61 7.50 2.17
C ILE A 52 -0.11 8.85 1.64
N TRP A 53 -0.14 9.07 0.32
CA TRP A 53 0.24 10.35 -0.29
C TRP A 53 -0.72 11.49 0.11
N LYS A 54 -2.02 11.22 0.16
CA LYS A 54 -3.04 12.19 0.58
C LYS A 54 -2.84 12.57 2.05
N GLU A 55 -2.55 11.60 2.91
CA GLU A 55 -2.22 11.82 4.33
C GLU A 55 -0.95 12.64 4.49
N TRP A 56 0.13 12.29 3.78
CA TRP A 56 1.37 13.06 3.79
C TRP A 56 1.17 14.52 3.33
N ARG A 57 0.38 14.73 2.28
CA ARG A 57 0.06 16.07 1.79
C ARG A 57 -0.79 16.85 2.80
N ALA A 58 -1.74 16.20 3.49
CA ALA A 58 -2.56 16.84 4.53
C ALA A 58 -1.72 17.28 5.74
N GLU A 59 -0.76 16.45 6.17
CA GLU A 59 0.20 16.80 7.23
C GLU A 59 1.09 17.98 6.84
N ARG A 60 1.56 18.03 5.59
CA ARG A 60 2.35 19.16 5.06
C ARG A 60 1.56 20.47 5.00
N ASN A 61 0.25 20.39 4.81
CA ASN A 61 -0.65 21.54 4.73
C ASN A 61 -1.27 21.95 6.08
N GLY A 62 -0.87 21.32 7.20
CA GLY A 62 -1.34 21.69 8.54
C GLY A 62 -2.79 21.29 8.85
N ALA A 63 -3.45 20.54 7.97
CA ALA A 63 -4.81 20.05 8.17
C ALA A 63 -4.78 18.71 8.94
N GLY A 64 -4.43 18.77 10.22
CA GLY A 64 -4.27 17.61 11.11
C GLY A 64 -5.60 16.97 11.51
N THR A 65 -6.20 16.16 10.64
CA THR A 65 -7.29 15.24 11.03
C THR A 65 -6.82 13.81 10.85
N TYR A 66 -6.35 13.23 11.96
CA TYR A 66 -5.75 11.90 12.04
C TYR A 66 -6.84 10.82 12.09
N GLN A 67 -6.92 9.93 11.09
CA GLN A 67 -7.73 8.71 11.19
C GLN A 67 -6.89 7.43 11.14
N VAL A 68 -5.83 7.35 10.34
CA VAL A 68 -5.13 6.07 10.10
C VAL A 68 -4.07 5.73 11.14
N ILE A 69 -3.39 6.73 11.72
CA ILE A 69 -2.37 6.50 12.76
C ILE A 69 -2.99 6.08 14.10
N HIS A 70 -4.25 6.45 14.37
CA HIS A 70 -4.94 6.06 15.60
C HIS A 70 -5.26 4.56 15.64
N TYR A 71 -5.65 3.97 14.51
CA TYR A 71 -5.94 2.53 14.42
C TYR A 71 -4.71 1.62 14.61
N THR A 72 -3.49 2.15 14.47
CA THR A 72 -2.26 1.34 14.68
C THR A 72 -1.72 1.45 16.12
N ARG A 73 -2.35 2.25 16.98
CA ARG A 73 -1.85 2.53 18.34
C ARG A 73 -2.68 1.91 19.46
N ASP A 74 -3.79 1.24 19.13
CA ASP A 74 -4.57 0.43 20.08
C ASP A 74 -4.22 -1.07 19.95
#